data_AF-A0A925V9U3-F1
#
_entry.id   AF-A0A925V9U3-F1
#
_cell.length_a   1.000
_cell.length_b   1.000
_cell.length_c   1.000
_cell.angle_alpha   90.00
_cell.angle_beta   90.00
_cell.angle_gamma   90.00
#
_symmetry.space_group_name_H-M   'P 1'
#
loop_
_entity.id
_entity.type
_entity.pdbx_description
1 polymer ?
#
loop_
_entity_poly.entity_id
_entity_poly.type
_entity_poly.pdbx_seq_one_letter_code
_entity_poly.pdbx_strand_id
1 'polypeptide(L)'
;MTMRRTVPSAMPALVAALLLGACDGDKPATAPQGGTASPAKTGNKSGDQADKPVAEAGTPAGEKVKTVDGPAPGGDDRYALQIDAPEAKAGQPAQVTVKVVPKSPWHMNLDFPTSLKLTAPDGVAMVNADLKKGDAAKLDESACQFDVKFTPAAAGESTFTGKFKFAVCQDDACSPVTEEVEFKVAVK
;
A
#
# COMPACT_ATOMS: atom_id res chain seq x y z
N MET A 1 1.58 -50.94 -10.48
CA MET A 1 1.10 -51.53 -9.21
C MET A 1 1.14 -50.44 -8.15
N THR A 2 -0.03 -49.96 -7.72
CA THR A 2 -0.14 -48.72 -6.92
C THR A 2 -0.33 -49.06 -5.45
N MET A 3 0.73 -48.98 -4.64
CA MET A 3 0.61 -49.14 -3.18
C MET A 3 0.33 -47.79 -2.51
N ARG A 4 -0.94 -47.56 -2.19
CA ARG A 4 -1.36 -46.55 -1.21
C ARG A 4 -0.87 -46.99 0.17
N ARG A 5 -0.18 -46.13 0.92
CA ARG A 5 0.07 -46.31 2.36
C ARG A 5 -0.78 -45.31 3.15
N THR A 6 -1.83 -45.82 3.76
CA THR A 6 -2.60 -45.15 4.82
C THR A 6 -1.81 -45.18 6.13
N VAL A 7 -1.82 -44.09 6.90
CA VAL A 7 -1.30 -44.04 8.27
C VAL A 7 -2.41 -43.53 9.20
N PRO A 8 -2.79 -44.27 10.25
CA PRO A 8 -3.82 -43.83 11.19
C PRO A 8 -3.22 -43.23 12.48
N SER A 9 -4.00 -42.31 13.07
CA SER A 9 -4.23 -42.09 14.51
C SER A 9 -3.03 -41.93 15.48
N ALA A 10 -2.96 -40.76 16.13
CA ALA A 10 -3.07 -40.64 17.59
C ALA A 10 -3.15 -39.16 18.03
N MET A 11 -4.23 -38.80 18.74
CA MET A 11 -4.27 -37.59 19.59
C MET A 11 -3.66 -37.90 20.96
N PRO A 12 -3.13 -36.89 21.65
CA PRO A 12 -3.34 -36.77 23.09
C PRO A 12 -4.13 -35.50 23.42
N ALA A 13 -5.22 -35.66 24.15
CA ALA A 13 -5.91 -34.54 24.80
C ALA A 13 -5.17 -34.20 26.11
N LEU A 14 -5.01 -32.90 26.40
CA LEU A 14 -4.67 -32.44 27.74
C LEU A 14 -5.79 -31.52 28.25
N VAL A 15 -6.45 -31.95 29.31
CA VAL A 15 -7.50 -31.18 30.00
C VAL A 15 -6.89 -30.59 31.27
N ALA A 16 -7.01 -29.27 31.44
CA ALA A 16 -6.88 -28.60 32.72
C ALA A 16 -7.96 -27.52 32.81
N ALA A 17 -8.72 -27.50 33.90
CA ALA A 17 -9.88 -26.64 34.11
C ALA A 17 -9.70 -25.78 35.36
N LEU A 18 -10.73 -24.96 35.66
CA LEU A 18 -10.95 -24.17 36.90
C LEU A 18 -10.15 -22.85 36.97
N LEU A 19 -10.69 -21.71 37.40
CA LEU A 19 -11.92 -21.44 38.18
C LEU A 19 -12.64 -20.12 37.79
N LEU A 20 -13.85 -19.94 38.34
CA LEU A 20 -14.80 -18.86 38.04
C LEU A 20 -14.48 -17.51 38.74
N GLY A 21 -14.96 -16.42 38.15
CA GLY A 21 -15.13 -15.12 38.81
C GLY A 21 -16.28 -14.34 38.16
N ALA A 22 -17.48 -14.44 38.73
CA ALA A 22 -18.67 -13.73 38.27
C ALA A 22 -19.20 -12.83 39.39
N CYS A 23 -19.33 -11.53 39.10
CA CYS A 23 -20.08 -10.58 39.92
C CYS A 23 -21.00 -9.80 38.98
N ASP A 24 -22.30 -10.07 39.11
CA ASP A 24 -23.38 -9.34 38.43
C ASP A 24 -23.86 -8.21 39.37
N GLY A 25 -24.36 -7.09 38.82
CA GLY A 25 -24.63 -5.87 39.60
C GLY A 25 -25.47 -4.84 38.85
N ASP A 26 -26.73 -4.71 39.28
CA ASP A 26 -27.80 -4.04 38.56
C ASP A 26 -27.78 -2.49 38.58
N LYS A 27 -28.61 -1.90 37.72
CA LYS A 27 -28.82 -0.46 37.44
C LYS A 27 -29.38 0.31 38.66
N PRO A 28 -29.26 1.67 38.70
CA PRO A 28 -30.32 2.49 38.10
C PRO A 28 -29.85 3.83 37.46
N ALA A 29 -30.83 4.57 36.91
CA ALA A 29 -30.64 5.82 36.15
C ALA A 29 -30.51 7.09 37.02
N THR A 30 -30.11 8.22 36.42
CA THR A 30 -30.81 9.54 36.48
C THR A 30 -30.05 10.60 35.66
N ALA A 31 -30.79 11.40 34.88
CA ALA A 31 -30.39 12.75 34.46
C ALA A 31 -31.34 13.75 35.14
N PRO A 32 -30.92 14.99 35.46
CA PRO A 32 -31.33 16.07 34.55
C PRO A 32 -30.40 17.32 34.46
N GLN A 33 -30.54 18.02 33.33
CA GLN A 33 -30.62 19.49 33.11
C GLN A 33 -29.97 20.51 34.08
N GLY A 34 -29.37 21.57 33.50
CA GLY A 34 -29.85 22.93 33.81
C GLY A 34 -28.83 24.08 33.85
N GLY A 35 -28.97 25.06 32.94
CA GLY A 35 -28.53 26.46 33.11
C GLY A 35 -27.05 26.79 32.81
N THR A 36 -26.67 28.02 32.43
CA THR A 36 -27.47 29.19 31.99
C THR A 36 -26.57 30.13 31.13
N ALA A 37 -27.15 31.08 30.41
CA ALA A 37 -26.47 31.83 29.34
C ALA A 37 -25.74 33.13 29.78
N SER A 38 -24.67 33.50 29.04
CA SER A 38 -24.29 34.85 28.52
C SER A 38 -24.21 36.08 29.48
N PRO A 39 -23.74 37.28 29.04
CA PRO A 39 -23.14 37.72 27.77
C PRO A 39 -21.75 38.41 28.00
N ALA A 40 -21.16 39.36 27.23
CA ALA A 40 -21.43 40.08 25.97
C ALA A 40 -20.10 40.67 25.38
N LYS A 41 -20.07 40.98 24.06
CA LYS A 41 -19.38 42.15 23.43
C LYS A 41 -17.83 42.28 23.56
N THR A 42 -17.02 42.79 22.61
CA THR A 42 -17.09 43.45 21.29
C THR A 42 -15.72 43.13 20.62
N GLY A 43 -15.49 42.87 19.33
CA GLY A 43 -16.08 43.33 18.07
C GLY A 43 -15.07 44.24 17.34
N ASN A 44 -14.67 43.92 16.10
CA ASN A 44 -14.34 44.95 15.09
C ASN A 44 -14.31 44.41 13.65
N LYS A 45 -14.55 45.30 12.68
CA LYS A 45 -14.51 45.03 11.24
C LYS A 45 -13.11 45.22 10.65
N SER A 46 -12.73 44.33 9.74
CA SER A 46 -12.28 44.64 8.36
C SER A 46 -12.29 43.28 7.65
N GLY A 47 -13.00 43.08 6.55
CA GLY A 47 -12.89 43.86 5.31
C GLY A 47 -12.12 42.96 4.35
N ASP A 48 -12.85 42.16 3.56
CA ASP A 48 -12.24 41.29 2.54
C ASP A 48 -12.94 41.44 1.20
N GLN A 49 -12.16 41.20 0.16
CA GLN A 49 -12.34 41.75 -1.17
C GLN A 49 -12.94 40.71 -2.11
N ALA A 50 -13.86 41.13 -2.97
CA ALA A 50 -14.31 40.27 -4.05
C ALA A 50 -13.14 40.05 -5.04
N ASP A 51 -12.70 38.80 -5.19
CA ASP A 51 -12.07 38.38 -6.44
C ASP A 51 -12.53 36.98 -6.87
N LYS A 52 -12.41 36.72 -8.16
CA LYS A 52 -13.00 35.58 -8.87
C LYS A 52 -12.14 34.33 -8.74
N PRO A 53 -12.70 33.13 -8.94
CA PRO A 53 -11.91 31.92 -9.08
C PRO A 53 -10.99 32.04 -10.30
N VAL A 54 -9.69 32.14 -10.06
CA VAL A 54 -8.68 32.12 -11.12
C VAL A 54 -8.37 30.65 -11.43
N ALA A 55 -8.77 30.25 -12.64
CA ALA A 55 -8.46 29.02 -13.36
C ALA A 55 -7.59 27.97 -12.66
N GLU A 56 -8.14 26.76 -12.52
CA GLU A 56 -7.35 25.53 -12.51
C GLU A 56 -6.32 25.57 -13.66
N ALA A 57 -5.03 25.54 -13.29
CA ALA A 57 -3.98 25.19 -14.22
C ALA A 57 -4.10 23.68 -14.51
N GLY A 58 -4.99 23.34 -15.44
CA GLY A 58 -5.21 21.98 -15.89
C GLY A 58 -3.91 21.35 -16.36
N THR A 59 -3.36 20.44 -15.55
CA THR A 59 -2.31 19.54 -16.00
C THR A 59 -2.91 18.67 -17.11
N PRO A 60 -2.26 18.52 -18.28
CA PRO A 60 -2.86 17.81 -19.41
C PRO A 60 -3.18 16.36 -19.03
N ALA A 61 -4.45 15.99 -19.20
CA ALA A 61 -4.91 14.64 -18.98
C ALA A 61 -4.34 13.68 -20.04
N GLY A 62 -4.01 12.45 -19.62
CA GLY A 62 -3.85 11.32 -20.54
C GLY A 62 -2.43 10.97 -20.97
N GLU A 63 -1.38 11.48 -20.31
CA GLU A 63 -0.04 10.90 -20.45
C GLU A 63 -0.01 9.53 -19.78
N LYS A 64 -0.24 8.48 -20.57
CA LYS A 64 -0.17 7.09 -20.14
C LYS A 64 1.23 6.84 -19.58
N VAL A 65 1.33 6.46 -18.31
CA VAL A 65 2.58 5.99 -17.69
C VAL A 65 2.92 4.61 -18.26
N LYS A 66 3.37 4.60 -19.51
CA LYS A 66 4.24 3.55 -20.03
C LYS A 66 5.49 3.52 -19.17
N THR A 67 5.99 2.32 -18.95
CA THR A 67 7.30 1.96 -18.37
C THR A 67 8.19 3.15 -18.09
N VAL A 68 8.35 3.49 -16.79
CA VAL A 68 9.43 4.37 -16.35
C VAL A 68 10.76 3.61 -16.51
N ASP A 69 11.25 3.49 -17.73
CA ASP A 69 12.63 3.05 -17.99
C ASP A 69 13.55 4.24 -17.74
N GLY A 70 13.83 4.46 -16.46
CA GLY A 70 14.69 5.53 -15.97
C GLY A 70 15.72 5.04 -14.94
N PRO A 71 16.70 5.88 -14.57
CA PRO A 71 17.36 5.74 -13.27
C PRO A 71 16.29 5.75 -12.16
N ALA A 72 16.61 5.19 -10.99
CA ALA A 72 15.68 5.22 -9.88
C ALA A 72 15.33 6.69 -9.51
N PRO A 73 14.17 6.93 -8.88
CA PRO A 73 13.91 8.22 -8.25
C PRO A 73 15.09 8.61 -7.32
N GLY A 74 15.39 9.90 -7.23
CA GLY A 74 16.61 10.38 -6.57
C GLY A 74 17.93 10.18 -7.35
N GLY A 75 17.92 9.47 -8.49
CA GLY A 75 19.07 9.37 -9.39
C GLY A 75 20.00 8.18 -9.13
N ASP A 76 19.56 7.15 -8.40
CA ASP A 76 20.36 5.94 -8.18
C ASP A 76 20.64 5.20 -9.51
N ASP A 77 21.92 4.97 -9.79
CA ASP A 77 22.42 4.36 -11.01
C ASP A 77 22.69 2.85 -10.88
N ARG A 78 22.52 2.28 -9.68
CA ARG A 78 22.77 0.85 -9.40
C ARG A 78 21.63 -0.05 -9.84
N TYR A 79 20.47 0.51 -10.16
CA TYR A 79 19.30 -0.20 -10.64
C TYR A 79 18.36 0.70 -11.47
N ALA A 80 17.29 0.12 -12.01
CA ALA A 80 16.16 0.82 -12.61
C ALA A 80 14.85 0.35 -11.96
N LEU A 81 13.92 1.28 -11.75
CA LEU A 81 12.57 1.01 -11.24
C LEU A 81 11.58 1.10 -12.41
N GLN A 82 11.11 -0.05 -12.89
CA GLN A 82 10.13 -0.17 -13.96
C GLN A 82 8.72 -0.35 -13.37
N ILE A 83 7.79 0.50 -13.77
CA ILE A 83 6.36 0.38 -13.41
C ILE A 83 5.54 0.28 -14.69
N ASP A 84 4.76 -0.79 -14.84
CA ASP A 84 3.78 -0.97 -15.92
C ASP A 84 2.36 -0.89 -15.33
N ALA A 85 1.66 0.19 -15.69
CA ALA A 85 0.35 0.56 -15.16
C ALA A 85 -0.70 0.59 -16.29
N PRO A 86 -1.28 -0.56 -16.66
CA PRO A 86 -2.32 -0.62 -17.69
C PRO A 86 -3.60 0.09 -17.24
N GLU A 87 -4.34 0.61 -18.22
CA GLU A 87 -5.64 1.25 -18.00
C GLU A 87 -6.65 0.27 -17.39
N ALA A 88 -7.21 0.62 -16.23
CA ALA A 88 -8.17 -0.19 -15.49
C ALA A 88 -9.63 0.17 -15.85
N LYS A 89 -10.57 -0.67 -15.38
CA LYS A 89 -12.01 -0.40 -15.47
C LYS A 89 -12.63 -0.32 -14.08
N ALA A 90 -13.55 0.63 -13.89
CA ALA A 90 -14.32 0.73 -12.65
C ALA A 90 -15.07 -0.58 -12.35
N GLY A 91 -15.00 -1.02 -11.10
CA GLY A 91 -15.60 -2.26 -10.61
C GLY A 91 -14.93 -3.56 -11.08
N GLN A 92 -13.82 -3.51 -11.83
CA GLN A 92 -13.13 -4.72 -12.33
C GLN A 92 -11.74 -4.89 -11.70
N PRO A 93 -11.31 -6.14 -11.42
CA PRO A 93 -9.93 -6.42 -11.04
C PRO A 93 -8.95 -5.97 -12.12
N ALA A 94 -7.90 -5.28 -11.67
CA ALA A 94 -6.79 -4.80 -12.48
C ALA A 94 -5.46 -5.13 -11.80
N GLN A 95 -4.37 -4.99 -12.55
CA GLN A 95 -3.03 -5.35 -12.12
C GLN A 95 -2.02 -4.28 -12.57
N VAL A 96 -1.11 -3.90 -11.67
CA VAL A 96 0.08 -3.10 -11.98
C VAL A 96 1.30 -3.98 -11.71
N THR A 97 2.31 -3.88 -12.58
CA THR A 97 3.60 -4.53 -12.37
C THR A 97 4.59 -3.51 -11.82
N VAL A 98 5.17 -3.77 -10.65
CA VAL A 98 6.25 -2.95 -10.07
C VAL A 98 7.52 -3.80 -10.01
N LYS A 99 8.57 -3.39 -10.71
CA LYS A 99 9.77 -4.20 -10.93
C LYS A 99 11.05 -3.39 -10.73
N VAL A 100 12.00 -3.96 -10.00
CA VAL A 100 13.38 -3.45 -9.89
C VAL A 100 14.30 -4.36 -10.69
N VAL A 101 15.18 -3.74 -11.48
CA VAL A 101 16.24 -4.41 -12.25
C VAL A 101 17.58 -3.81 -11.84
N PRO A 102 18.47 -4.54 -11.14
CA PRO A 102 19.82 -4.07 -10.86
C PRO A 102 20.62 -3.90 -12.17
N LYS A 103 21.55 -2.95 -12.17
CA LYS A 103 22.46 -2.67 -13.28
C LYS A 103 23.84 -3.21 -12.94
N SER A 104 24.52 -3.80 -13.92
CA SER A 104 25.90 -4.29 -13.74
C SER A 104 26.82 -3.22 -13.12
N PRO A 105 27.65 -3.55 -12.11
CA PRO A 105 27.97 -4.90 -11.61
C PRO A 105 27.03 -5.43 -10.50
N TRP A 106 25.92 -4.74 -10.22
CA TRP A 106 25.01 -5.09 -9.13
C TRP A 106 24.05 -6.23 -9.48
N HIS A 107 23.65 -6.98 -8.45
CA HIS A 107 22.59 -7.99 -8.50
C HIS A 107 21.64 -7.85 -7.29
N MET A 108 20.45 -8.45 -7.34
CA MET A 108 19.51 -8.46 -6.21
C MET A 108 20.02 -9.32 -5.06
N ASN A 109 19.97 -8.81 -3.83
CA ASN A 109 20.17 -9.64 -2.64
C ASN A 109 18.94 -10.52 -2.40
N LEU A 110 19.13 -11.84 -2.41
CA LEU A 110 18.03 -12.78 -2.20
C LEU A 110 17.74 -13.05 -0.72
N ASP A 111 18.69 -12.84 0.19
CA ASP A 111 18.53 -13.07 1.62
C ASP A 111 17.99 -11.85 2.38
N PHE A 112 18.15 -10.65 1.82
CA PHE A 112 17.62 -9.42 2.40
C PHE A 112 16.07 -9.40 2.39
N PRO A 113 15.42 -8.89 3.48
CA PRO A 113 13.97 -8.72 3.53
C PRO A 113 13.42 -7.77 2.45
N THR A 114 12.99 -8.37 1.34
CA THR A 114 12.38 -7.64 0.21
C THR A 114 10.86 -7.48 0.43
N SER A 115 10.33 -6.27 0.23
CA SER A 115 8.91 -5.98 0.37
C SER A 115 8.48 -4.71 -0.36
N LEU A 116 7.28 -4.72 -0.94
CA LEU A 116 6.60 -3.54 -1.50
C LEU A 116 5.36 -3.22 -0.66
N LYS A 117 5.38 -2.08 0.03
CA LYS A 117 4.22 -1.57 0.78
C LYS A 117 3.62 -0.38 0.05
N LEU A 118 2.32 -0.44 -0.24
CA LEU A 118 1.59 0.56 -1.02
C LEU A 118 0.42 1.15 -0.20
N THR A 119 0.06 2.37 -0.55
CA THR A 119 -1.14 3.09 -0.14
C THR A 119 -1.96 3.34 -1.40
N ALA A 120 -3.17 2.80 -1.43
CA ALA A 120 -4.13 3.08 -2.50
C ALA A 120 -4.87 4.40 -2.22
N PRO A 121 -5.37 5.09 -3.26
CA PRO A 121 -6.27 6.22 -3.06
C PRO A 121 -7.67 5.75 -2.65
N ASP A 122 -8.50 6.68 -2.17
CA ASP A 122 -9.87 6.38 -1.77
C ASP A 122 -10.68 5.71 -2.90
N GLY A 123 -11.51 4.74 -2.52
CA GLY A 123 -12.32 3.98 -3.49
C GLY A 123 -11.54 2.90 -4.27
N VAL A 124 -10.27 2.66 -3.99
CA VAL A 124 -9.51 1.54 -4.58
C VAL A 124 -9.28 0.44 -3.54
N ALA A 125 -9.83 -0.76 -3.80
CA ALA A 125 -9.54 -1.95 -3.00
C ALA A 125 -8.25 -2.62 -3.50
N MET A 126 -7.36 -3.02 -2.61
CA MET A 126 -6.18 -3.84 -2.92
C MET A 126 -6.34 -5.26 -2.36
N VAL A 127 -5.86 -6.27 -3.09
CA VAL A 127 -5.84 -7.67 -2.61
C VAL A 127 -4.80 -7.85 -1.50
N ASN A 128 -3.62 -7.25 -1.68
CA ASN A 128 -2.61 -7.09 -0.64
C ASN A 128 -1.88 -5.76 -0.87
N ALA A 129 -1.79 -4.94 0.18
CA ALA A 129 -1.09 -3.66 0.19
C ALA A 129 0.31 -3.72 0.86
N ASP A 130 0.69 -4.87 1.42
CA ASP A 130 2.01 -5.09 2.03
C ASP A 130 2.60 -6.41 1.55
N LEU A 131 3.14 -6.39 0.33
CA LEU A 131 3.71 -7.55 -0.36
C LEU A 131 5.12 -7.82 0.17
N LYS A 132 5.42 -9.07 0.52
CA LYS A 132 6.72 -9.52 1.04
C LYS A 132 7.42 -10.43 0.02
N LYS A 133 8.66 -10.84 0.31
CA LYS A 133 9.47 -11.76 -0.51
C LYS A 133 8.69 -12.95 -1.12
N GLY A 134 7.75 -13.54 -0.38
CA GLY A 134 6.92 -14.67 -0.85
C GLY A 134 5.78 -14.30 -1.81
N ASP A 135 5.40 -13.03 -1.90
CA ASP A 135 4.39 -12.50 -2.83
C ASP A 135 4.99 -12.02 -4.16
N ALA A 136 6.32 -12.09 -4.31
CA ALA A 136 7.00 -11.65 -5.52
C ALA A 136 6.69 -12.59 -6.69
N ALA A 137 6.25 -12.03 -7.82
CA ALA A 137 6.02 -12.80 -9.05
C ALA A 137 7.32 -13.30 -9.68
N LYS A 138 8.41 -12.56 -9.46
CA LYS A 138 9.79 -12.98 -9.74
C LYS A 138 10.71 -12.38 -8.69
N LEU A 139 11.63 -13.19 -8.17
CA LEU A 139 12.77 -12.71 -7.38
C LEU A 139 13.97 -13.63 -7.67
N ASP A 140 14.93 -13.09 -8.40
CA ASP A 140 16.25 -13.66 -8.60
C ASP A 140 17.28 -12.52 -8.73
N GLU A 141 18.56 -12.87 -8.87
CA GLU A 141 19.68 -11.92 -8.98
C GLU A 141 19.46 -10.84 -10.06
N SER A 142 18.66 -11.12 -11.09
CA SER A 142 18.41 -10.24 -12.24
C SER A 142 17.21 -9.29 -12.08
N ALA A 143 16.25 -9.58 -11.18
CA ALA A 143 15.12 -8.68 -10.90
C ALA A 143 14.31 -9.10 -9.66
N CYS A 144 13.65 -8.12 -9.04
CA CYS A 144 12.48 -8.35 -8.19
C CYS A 144 11.22 -7.74 -8.84
N GLN A 145 10.13 -8.49 -8.92
CA GLN A 145 8.85 -8.06 -9.48
C GLN A 145 7.70 -8.36 -8.53
N PHE A 146 6.82 -7.37 -8.34
CA PHE A 146 5.57 -7.47 -7.63
C PHE A 146 4.36 -7.22 -8.55
N ASP A 147 3.37 -8.09 -8.40
CA ASP A 147 2.19 -8.20 -9.24
C ASP A 147 0.96 -7.66 -8.49
N VAL A 148 0.88 -6.34 -8.39
CA VAL A 148 -0.05 -5.59 -7.52
C VAL A 148 -1.48 -5.69 -8.05
N LYS A 149 -2.36 -6.38 -7.35
CA LYS A 149 -3.77 -6.57 -7.72
C LYS A 149 -4.69 -5.63 -6.95
N PHE A 150 -5.53 -4.90 -7.68
CA PHE A 150 -6.45 -3.90 -7.14
C PHE A 150 -7.80 -3.89 -7.89
N THR A 151 -8.77 -3.15 -7.39
CA THR A 151 -10.08 -2.94 -8.02
C THR A 151 -10.53 -1.51 -7.69
N PRO A 152 -10.55 -0.59 -8.67
CA PRO A 152 -11.05 0.78 -8.47
C PRO A 152 -12.57 0.80 -8.52
N ALA A 153 -13.23 1.56 -7.63
CA ALA A 153 -14.70 1.64 -7.59
C ALA A 153 -15.29 2.63 -8.62
N ALA A 154 -14.52 3.61 -9.10
CA ALA A 154 -14.97 4.66 -10.00
C ALA A 154 -13.93 4.95 -11.10
N ALA A 155 -14.40 5.55 -12.20
CA ALA A 155 -13.54 6.08 -13.26
C ALA A 155 -12.81 7.36 -12.80
N GLY A 156 -11.66 7.66 -13.39
CA GLY A 156 -10.79 8.77 -13.02
C GLY A 156 -9.31 8.36 -12.95
N GLU A 157 -8.47 9.19 -12.35
CA GLU A 157 -7.06 8.88 -12.11
C GLU A 157 -6.88 8.37 -10.67
N SER A 158 -6.25 7.20 -10.51
CA SER A 158 -5.90 6.61 -9.22
C SER A 158 -4.39 6.73 -8.99
N THR A 159 -3.99 7.62 -8.08
CA THR A 159 -2.58 7.76 -7.65
C THR A 159 -2.27 6.83 -6.50
N PHE A 160 -1.31 5.94 -6.68
CA PHE A 160 -0.76 5.06 -5.66
C PHE A 160 0.58 5.60 -5.18
N THR A 161 0.84 5.49 -3.88
CA THR A 161 2.14 5.83 -3.28
C THR A 161 2.66 4.64 -2.46
N GLY A 162 3.95 4.60 -2.14
CA GLY A 162 4.48 3.55 -1.26
C GLY A 162 5.98 3.49 -1.14
N LYS A 163 6.47 2.38 -0.58
CA LYS A 163 7.89 2.11 -0.33
C LYS A 163 8.27 0.70 -0.75
N PHE A 164 9.24 0.59 -1.65
CA PHE A 164 9.86 -0.67 -2.07
C PHE A 164 11.18 -0.85 -1.34
N LYS A 165 11.23 -1.83 -0.42
CA LYS A 165 12.44 -2.24 0.28
C LYS A 165 13.06 -3.45 -0.40
N PHE A 166 14.35 -3.38 -0.66
CA PHE A 166 15.18 -4.47 -1.20
C PHE A 166 16.65 -4.16 -0.87
N ALA A 167 17.57 -5.00 -1.34
CA ALA A 167 18.99 -4.64 -1.36
C ALA A 167 19.60 -5.08 -2.69
N VAL A 168 20.60 -4.34 -3.15
CA VAL A 168 21.48 -4.73 -4.26
C VAL A 168 22.88 -5.00 -3.73
N CYS A 169 23.56 -5.98 -4.30
CA CYS A 169 24.93 -6.34 -3.91
C CYS A 169 25.89 -6.31 -5.09
N GLN A 170 27.15 -6.03 -4.80
CA GLN A 170 28.29 -6.22 -5.68
C GLN A 170 29.33 -6.99 -4.88
N ASP A 171 29.86 -8.09 -5.42
CA ASP A 171 30.85 -8.93 -4.74
C ASP A 171 30.41 -9.25 -3.30
N ASP A 172 31.20 -8.89 -2.28
CA ASP A 172 30.86 -9.09 -0.85
C ASP A 172 30.10 -7.90 -0.21
N ALA A 173 29.78 -6.84 -0.98
CA ALA A 173 29.22 -5.59 -0.49
C ALA A 173 27.74 -5.42 -0.89
N CYS A 174 26.84 -5.47 0.10
CA CYS A 174 25.40 -5.27 -0.09
C CYS A 174 24.94 -3.90 0.43
N SER A 175 24.04 -3.26 -0.31
CA SER A 175 23.44 -1.98 0.04
C SER A 175 21.91 -2.10 0.06
N PRO A 176 21.29 -1.98 1.26
CA PRO A 176 19.85 -1.83 1.41
C PRO A 176 19.33 -0.55 0.75
N VAL A 177 18.19 -0.66 0.09
CA VAL A 177 17.47 0.43 -0.55
C VAL A 177 16.04 0.47 0.01
N THR A 178 15.52 1.67 0.24
CA THR A 178 14.10 1.92 0.48
C THR A 178 13.68 2.98 -0.52
N GLU A 179 13.15 2.53 -1.65
CA GLU A 179 12.74 3.40 -2.75
C GLU A 179 11.31 3.88 -2.55
N GLU A 180 11.05 5.16 -2.81
CA GLU A 180 9.69 5.71 -2.75
C GLU A 180 9.05 5.58 -4.13
N VAL A 181 7.87 4.94 -4.18
CA VAL A 181 7.16 4.70 -5.44
C VAL A 181 5.91 5.55 -5.49
N GLU A 182 5.71 6.25 -6.59
CA GLU A 182 4.45 6.90 -6.94
C GLU A 182 4.11 6.53 -8.39
N PHE A 183 2.87 6.15 -8.64
CA PHE A 183 2.38 5.89 -9.99
C PHE A 183 0.88 6.14 -10.11
N LYS A 184 0.45 6.47 -11.32
CA LYS A 184 -0.93 6.79 -11.66
C LYS A 184 -1.52 5.73 -12.57
N VAL A 185 -2.74 5.30 -12.26
CA VAL A 185 -3.53 4.40 -13.10
C VAL A 185 -4.75 5.16 -13.61
N ALA A 186 -4.92 5.22 -14.93
CA ALA A 186 -6.15 5.69 -15.54
C ALA A 186 -7.25 4.62 -15.43
N VAL A 187 -8.44 5.01 -14.98
CA VAL A 187 -9.62 4.15 -14.82
C VAL A 187 -10.77 4.70 -15.66
N LYS A 188 -11.46 3.82 -16.39
CA LYS A 188 -12.65 4.13 -17.21
C LYS A 188 -13.89 3.34 -16.80
#